data_AF-A0A4S8KHW3-F1
#
_entry.id   AF-A0A4S8KHW3-F1
#
_cell.length_a   1.000
_cell.length_b   1.000
_cell.length_c   1.000
_cell.angle_alpha   90.00
_cell.angle_beta   90.00
_cell.angle_gamma   90.00
#
_symmetry.space_group_name_H-M   'P 1'
#
loop_
_entity.id
_entity.type
_entity.pdbx_description
1 polymer ?
#
loop_
_entity_poly.entity_id
_entity_poly.type
_entity_poly.pdbx_seq_one_letter_code
_entity_poly.pdbx_strand_id
1 'polypeptide(L)'
;MSDGGDIRLPKEDNDDLTRPPPHSPRRRYLSFRHLNALAVVAVLAASGMVPATDLTFVLFSFVYLLFLSATAFPPLGPPGAAADPPVFGARNRLLAAYVSVGAVVGLLLPVAYILDGVLAGDKEGIRAAAPHVFLLAAQVFLEGVTFSGRFSLPMRAFVPIFYNTKRLFTIVDWLASEVGKAEGEHGAGRRLFAGRALAVANLAFWAFNLFGFLLPVYLPRALKGYFGGNGSNNNNTKVKD
;
A
#
# COMPACT_ATOMS: atom_id res chain seq x y z
N MET A 1 -20.18 -14.55 82.22
CA MET A 1 -19.83 -13.80 81.00
C MET A 1 -19.54 -14.85 79.94
N SER A 2 -20.46 -15.13 79.00
CA SER A 2 -20.60 -14.41 77.69
C SER A 2 -19.24 -14.19 77.04
N ASP A 3 -18.96 -14.50 75.80
CA ASP A 3 -19.71 -14.86 74.59
C ASP A 3 -18.56 -15.11 73.57
N GLY A 4 -18.60 -16.14 72.76
CA GLY A 4 -18.82 -15.88 71.35
C GLY A 4 -17.87 -16.77 70.53
N GLY A 5 -18.46 -17.57 69.65
CA GLY A 5 -17.72 -18.35 68.67
C GLY A 5 -17.13 -17.45 67.60
N ASP A 6 -16.05 -17.91 66.99
CA ASP A 6 -15.68 -17.52 65.63
C ASP A 6 -15.03 -18.72 64.94
N ILE A 7 -15.90 -19.50 64.29
CA ILE A 7 -15.52 -20.52 63.32
C ILE A 7 -15.04 -19.76 62.07
N ARG A 8 -13.72 -19.72 61.85
CA ARG A 8 -13.16 -19.17 60.60
C ARG A 8 -13.37 -20.17 59.46
N LEU A 9 -14.34 -19.88 58.61
CA LEU A 9 -14.50 -20.49 57.28
C LEU A 9 -13.33 -20.08 56.36
N PRO A 10 -12.88 -20.95 55.44
CA PRO A 10 -11.95 -20.57 54.38
C PRO A 10 -12.63 -19.57 53.44
N LYS A 11 -11.92 -18.50 53.08
CA LYS A 11 -12.32 -17.64 51.97
C LYS A 11 -12.15 -18.45 50.68
N GLU A 12 -13.27 -18.79 50.03
CA GLU A 12 -13.27 -19.14 48.62
C GLU A 12 -12.91 -17.87 47.84
N ASP A 13 -11.64 -17.77 47.45
CA ASP A 13 -11.21 -16.78 46.47
C ASP A 13 -11.88 -17.12 45.14
N ASN A 14 -12.92 -16.36 44.84
CA ASN A 14 -13.61 -16.31 43.56
C ASN A 14 -12.64 -15.78 42.50
N ASP A 15 -11.83 -16.66 41.93
CA ASP A 15 -10.92 -16.40 40.80
C ASP A 15 -11.67 -16.39 39.45
N ASP A 16 -12.88 -15.79 39.42
CA ASP A 16 -13.73 -15.68 38.20
C ASP A 16 -13.96 -14.22 37.77
N LEU A 17 -12.97 -13.36 37.98
CA LEU A 17 -12.99 -11.98 37.48
C LEU A 17 -11.63 -11.58 36.91
N THR A 18 -11.35 -12.01 35.68
CA THR A 18 -10.70 -11.18 34.62
C THR A 18 -10.47 -12.00 33.34
N ARG A 19 -11.54 -12.52 32.72
CA ARG A 19 -11.46 -12.73 31.26
C ARG A 19 -11.60 -11.36 30.60
N PRO A 20 -10.59 -10.84 29.88
CA PRO A 20 -10.77 -9.64 29.07
C PRO A 20 -11.92 -9.91 28.09
N PRO A 21 -12.78 -8.92 27.81
CA PRO A 21 -13.91 -9.11 26.91
C PRO A 21 -13.38 -9.62 25.56
N PRO A 22 -14.10 -10.54 24.89
CA PRO A 22 -13.70 -10.97 23.56
C PRO A 22 -13.61 -9.73 22.68
N HIS A 23 -12.40 -9.39 22.25
CA HIS A 23 -12.19 -8.32 21.30
C HIS A 23 -12.99 -8.67 20.05
N SER A 24 -14.13 -7.98 19.87
CA SER A 24 -14.89 -8.05 18.65
C SER A 24 -13.93 -7.77 17.49
N PRO A 25 -13.93 -8.62 16.44
CA PRO A 25 -13.02 -8.44 15.33
C PRO A 25 -13.36 -7.09 14.69
N ARG A 26 -12.57 -6.06 15.00
CA ARG A 26 -12.71 -4.74 14.39
C ARG A 26 -12.55 -4.93 12.89
N ARG A 27 -13.67 -4.92 12.15
CA ARG A 27 -13.66 -4.81 10.69
C ARG A 27 -12.88 -3.52 10.39
N ARG A 28 -11.67 -3.68 9.85
CA ARG A 28 -10.83 -2.55 9.46
C ARG A 28 -11.41 -2.01 8.15
N TYR A 29 -12.28 -1.02 8.26
CA TYR A 29 -12.81 -0.31 7.09
C TYR A 29 -11.70 0.40 6.31
N LEU A 30 -11.92 0.62 5.02
CA LEU A 30 -11.02 1.44 4.20
C LEU A 30 -10.94 2.85 4.77
N SER A 31 -9.72 3.38 4.89
CA SER A 31 -9.50 4.77 5.29
C SER A 31 -9.99 5.74 4.22
N PHE A 32 -10.33 6.97 4.63
CA PHE A 32 -10.65 8.08 3.73
C PHE A 32 -9.62 8.27 2.62
N ARG A 33 -8.33 8.03 2.92
CA ARG A 33 -7.25 8.08 1.92
C ARG A 33 -7.41 7.04 0.81
N HIS A 34 -7.82 5.82 1.14
CA HIS A 34 -8.04 4.75 0.15
C HIS A 34 -9.27 5.03 -0.70
N LEU A 35 -10.32 5.63 -0.12
CA LEU A 35 -11.52 6.05 -0.85
C LEU A 35 -11.21 7.20 -1.81
N ASN A 36 -10.42 8.18 -1.39
CA ASN A 36 -9.96 9.25 -2.29
C ASN A 36 -9.10 8.71 -3.43
N ALA A 37 -8.23 7.74 -3.14
CA ALA A 37 -7.44 7.08 -4.18
C ALA A 37 -8.34 6.36 -5.19
N LEU A 38 -9.38 5.67 -4.72
CA LEU A 38 -10.39 5.05 -5.61
C LEU A 38 -11.12 6.08 -6.46
N ALA A 39 -11.47 7.24 -5.89
CA ALA A 39 -12.09 8.34 -6.65
C ALA A 39 -11.16 8.85 -7.77
N VAL A 40 -9.86 9.04 -7.48
CA VAL A 40 -8.86 9.42 -8.50
C VAL A 40 -8.77 8.37 -9.60
N VAL A 41 -8.75 7.08 -9.24
CA VAL A 41 -8.76 5.96 -10.20
C VAL A 41 -10.00 6.04 -11.10
N ALA A 42 -11.19 6.21 -10.52
CA ALA A 42 -12.44 6.27 -11.28
C ALA A 42 -12.48 7.48 -12.24
N VAL A 43 -12.05 8.65 -11.78
CA VAL A 43 -12.01 9.88 -12.60
C VAL A 43 -11.02 9.73 -13.76
N LEU A 44 -9.81 9.21 -13.51
CA LEU A 44 -8.80 9.02 -14.56
C LEU A 44 -9.16 7.88 -15.53
N ALA A 45 -9.82 6.84 -15.06
CA ALA A 45 -10.33 5.79 -15.93
C ALA A 45 -11.43 6.33 -16.86
N ALA A 46 -12.33 7.17 -16.33
CA ALA A 46 -13.43 7.76 -17.09
C ALA A 46 -12.98 8.88 -18.06
N SER A 47 -11.81 9.50 -17.84
CA SER A 47 -11.34 10.61 -18.66
C SER A 47 -10.81 10.21 -20.04
N GLY A 48 -10.59 8.91 -20.30
CA GLY A 48 -9.99 8.42 -21.54
C GLY A 48 -8.49 8.74 -21.70
N MET A 49 -7.85 9.27 -20.66
CA MET A 49 -6.43 9.64 -20.66
C MET A 49 -5.51 8.46 -20.31
N VAL A 50 -6.07 7.38 -19.77
CA VAL A 50 -5.34 6.17 -19.37
C VAL A 50 -5.49 5.10 -20.46
N PRO A 51 -4.40 4.44 -20.92
CA PRO A 51 -4.50 3.40 -21.92
C PRO A 51 -5.21 2.16 -21.39
N ALA A 52 -5.92 1.45 -22.28
CA ALA A 52 -6.66 0.25 -21.93
C ALA A 52 -5.77 -0.85 -21.31
N THR A 53 -4.49 -0.90 -21.68
CA THR A 53 -3.50 -1.81 -21.10
C THR A 53 -3.35 -1.63 -19.59
N ASP A 54 -3.43 -0.39 -19.10
CA ASP A 54 -3.21 -0.08 -17.69
C ASP A 54 -4.49 -0.32 -16.87
N LEU A 55 -5.66 -0.05 -17.45
CA LEU A 55 -6.96 -0.46 -16.90
C LEU A 55 -7.03 -1.98 -16.75
N THR A 56 -6.66 -2.68 -17.82
CA THR A 56 -6.63 -4.14 -17.87
C THR A 56 -5.63 -4.69 -16.84
N PHE A 57 -4.44 -4.08 -16.72
CA PHE A 57 -3.46 -4.41 -15.69
C PHE A 57 -4.05 -4.32 -14.28
N VAL A 58 -4.79 -3.26 -13.94
CA VAL A 58 -5.40 -3.10 -12.60
C VAL A 58 -6.46 -4.17 -12.33
N LEU A 59 -7.27 -4.54 -13.33
CA LEU A 59 -8.25 -5.61 -13.18
C LEU A 59 -7.58 -6.97 -12.97
N PHE A 60 -6.62 -7.32 -13.83
CA PHE A 60 -5.90 -8.59 -13.74
C PHE A 60 -5.00 -8.67 -12.50
N SER A 61 -4.38 -7.57 -12.07
CA SER A 61 -3.55 -7.55 -10.86
C SER A 61 -4.38 -7.89 -9.62
N PHE A 62 -5.63 -7.40 -9.57
CA PHE A 62 -6.54 -7.71 -8.47
C PHE A 62 -6.92 -9.20 -8.45
N VAL A 63 -7.32 -9.75 -9.61
CA VAL A 63 -7.64 -11.18 -9.74
C VAL A 63 -6.44 -12.06 -9.40
N TYR A 64 -5.26 -11.69 -9.92
CA TYR A 64 -4.02 -12.42 -9.67
C TYR A 64 -3.59 -12.37 -8.19
N LEU A 65 -3.78 -11.23 -7.53
CA LEU A 65 -3.56 -11.10 -6.09
C LEU A 65 -4.46 -12.07 -5.30
N LEU A 66 -5.75 -12.16 -5.65
CA LEU A 66 -6.67 -13.11 -5.00
C LEU A 66 -6.22 -14.57 -5.24
N PHE A 67 -5.82 -14.89 -6.47
CA PHE A 67 -5.29 -16.21 -6.80
C PHE A 67 -4.05 -16.56 -5.98
N LEU A 68 -3.05 -15.67 -5.91
CA LEU A 68 -1.84 -15.90 -5.12
C LEU A 68 -2.12 -15.97 -3.62
N SER A 69 -3.04 -15.14 -3.12
CA SER A 69 -3.44 -15.17 -1.72
C SER A 69 -4.18 -16.45 -1.35
N ALA A 70 -4.82 -17.13 -2.30
CA ALA A 70 -5.49 -18.41 -2.04
C ALA A 70 -4.55 -19.61 -2.18
N THR A 71 -3.60 -19.55 -3.12
CA THR A 71 -2.80 -20.72 -3.52
C THR A 71 -1.38 -20.73 -2.96
N ALA A 72 -0.66 -19.61 -3.03
CA ALA A 72 0.76 -19.54 -2.72
C ALA A 72 1.03 -18.98 -1.32
N PHE A 73 0.26 -17.97 -0.90
CA PHE A 73 0.47 -17.26 0.37
C PHE A 73 -0.83 -17.09 1.18
N PRO A 74 -1.49 -18.19 1.57
CA PRO A 74 -2.70 -18.14 2.40
C PRO A 74 -2.47 -17.44 3.74
N PRO A 75 -3.50 -16.78 4.32
CA PRO A 75 -3.39 -16.23 5.67
C PRO A 75 -3.10 -17.33 6.70
N LEU A 76 -2.04 -17.18 7.50
CA LEU A 76 -1.55 -18.23 8.43
C LEU A 76 -2.27 -18.25 9.81
N GLY A 77 -3.27 -17.40 10.03
CA GLY A 77 -3.93 -17.26 11.34
C GLY A 77 -5.35 -17.83 11.39
N PRO A 78 -5.82 -18.36 12.54
CA PRO A 78 -7.21 -18.78 12.70
C PRO A 78 -8.17 -17.59 12.48
N PRO A 79 -9.43 -17.85 12.07
CA PRO A 79 -10.44 -16.81 11.87
C PRO A 79 -10.69 -16.03 13.18
N GLY A 80 -10.01 -14.90 13.37
CA GLY A 80 -10.07 -14.12 14.63
C GLY A 80 -8.71 -13.65 15.15
N ALA A 81 -7.61 -14.25 14.69
CA ALA A 81 -6.27 -13.79 15.03
C ALA A 81 -6.03 -12.35 14.54
N ALA A 82 -5.30 -11.56 15.34
CA ALA A 82 -4.90 -10.22 14.98
C ALA A 82 -4.06 -10.26 13.69
N ALA A 83 -4.36 -9.36 12.75
CA ALA A 83 -3.60 -9.25 11.51
C ALA A 83 -2.11 -8.98 11.83
N ASP A 84 -1.21 -9.60 11.07
CA ASP A 84 0.24 -9.41 11.25
C ASP A 84 0.57 -7.91 11.33
N PRO A 85 1.39 -7.51 12.32
CA PRO A 85 1.80 -6.13 12.49
C PRO A 85 2.51 -5.63 11.23
N PRO A 86 2.44 -4.32 10.92
CA PRO A 86 3.19 -3.75 9.80
C PRO A 86 4.69 -4.09 9.91
N VAL A 87 5.31 -4.46 8.78
CA VAL A 87 6.73 -4.88 8.71
C VAL A 87 7.68 -3.83 9.30
N PHE A 88 7.34 -2.55 9.13
CA PHE A 88 8.02 -1.44 9.78
C PHE A 88 7.07 -0.89 10.84
N GLY A 89 7.45 -1.01 12.12
CA GLY A 89 6.65 -0.53 13.25
C GLY A 89 6.24 0.95 13.11
N ALA A 90 5.14 1.33 13.75
CA ALA A 90 4.44 2.61 13.56
C ALA A 90 5.22 3.89 13.94
N ARG A 91 6.50 3.80 14.31
CA ARG A 91 7.29 4.89 14.92
C ARG A 91 8.59 5.20 14.17
N ASN A 92 8.61 5.11 12.83
CA ASN A 92 9.77 5.54 12.05
C ASN A 92 9.48 6.88 11.33
N ARG A 93 9.97 7.99 11.90
CA ARG A 93 9.81 9.34 11.34
C ARG A 93 10.47 9.51 9.97
N LEU A 94 11.59 8.82 9.73
CA LEU A 94 12.29 8.86 8.44
C LEU A 94 11.44 8.19 7.34
N LEU A 95 10.85 7.04 7.65
CA LEU A 95 9.94 6.36 6.73
C LEU A 95 8.70 7.21 6.45
N ALA A 96 8.14 7.85 7.47
CA ALA A 96 7.01 8.76 7.29
C ALA A 96 7.36 9.96 6.40
N ALA A 97 8.54 10.57 6.59
CA ALA A 97 9.04 11.64 5.72
C ALA A 97 9.25 11.14 4.28
N TYR A 98 9.88 9.97 4.10
CA TYR A 98 10.09 9.35 2.79
C TYR A 98 8.77 9.10 2.05
N VAL A 99 7.77 8.52 2.73
CA VAL A 99 6.43 8.30 2.17
C VAL A 99 5.75 9.62 1.82
N SER A 100 5.94 10.66 2.64
CA SER A 100 5.38 11.99 2.38
C SER A 100 6.00 12.63 1.14
N VAL A 101 7.32 12.54 0.97
CA VAL A 101 8.03 12.98 -0.25
C VAL A 101 7.52 12.20 -1.46
N GLY A 102 7.36 10.88 -1.35
CA GLY A 102 6.80 10.06 -2.42
C GLY A 102 5.38 10.46 -2.81
N ALA A 103 4.52 10.83 -1.85
CA ALA A 103 3.18 11.33 -2.12
C ALA A 103 3.20 12.69 -2.85
N VAL A 104 4.12 13.58 -2.48
CA VAL A 104 4.27 14.87 -3.15
C VAL A 104 4.78 14.67 -4.59
N VAL A 105 5.86 13.91 -4.76
CA VAL A 105 6.53 13.71 -6.06
C VAL A 105 5.71 12.88 -7.03
N GLY A 106 5.06 11.81 -6.54
CA GLY A 106 4.32 10.87 -7.40
C GLY A 106 2.83 11.11 -7.53
N LEU A 107 2.23 11.93 -6.66
CA LEU A 107 0.79 12.21 -6.72
C LEU A 107 0.49 13.70 -6.86
N LEU A 108 0.90 14.53 -5.89
CA LEU A 108 0.47 15.93 -5.87
C LEU A 108 1.04 16.75 -7.03
N LEU A 109 2.34 16.63 -7.30
CA LEU A 109 2.98 17.37 -8.40
C LEU A 109 2.48 16.91 -9.78
N PRO A 110 2.37 15.60 -10.09
CA PRO A 110 1.79 15.13 -11.34
C PRO A 110 0.32 15.53 -11.52
N VAL A 111 -0.49 15.50 -10.45
CA VAL A 111 -1.88 15.99 -10.51
C VAL A 111 -1.92 17.48 -10.82
N ALA A 112 -1.08 18.30 -10.18
CA ALA A 112 -1.00 19.73 -10.48
C ALA A 112 -0.56 19.97 -11.94
N TYR A 113 0.41 19.20 -12.45
CA TYR A 113 0.86 19.26 -13.84
C TYR A 113 -0.27 18.91 -14.84
N ILE A 114 -1.07 17.89 -14.53
CA ILE A 114 -2.25 17.51 -15.31
C ILE A 114 -3.29 18.64 -15.30
N LEU A 115 -3.61 19.21 -14.14
CA LEU A 115 -4.58 20.30 -14.02
C LEU A 115 -4.14 21.56 -14.78
N ASP A 116 -2.87 21.97 -14.62
CA ASP A 116 -2.28 23.05 -15.41
C ASP A 116 -2.34 22.74 -16.91
N GLY A 117 -2.17 21.47 -17.28
CA GLY A 117 -2.29 21.02 -18.66
C GLY A 117 -3.70 21.14 -19.22
N VAL A 118 -4.72 20.81 -18.42
CA VAL A 118 -6.12 20.97 -18.82
C VAL A 118 -6.42 22.45 -19.11
N LEU A 119 -5.93 23.35 -18.26
CA LEU A 119 -6.11 24.80 -18.43
C LEU A 119 -5.33 25.34 -19.63
N ALA A 120 -4.13 24.82 -19.89
CA ALA A 120 -3.27 25.20 -21.00
C ALA A 120 -3.64 24.49 -22.34
N GLY A 121 -4.54 23.51 -22.32
CA GLY A 121 -4.92 22.73 -23.50
C GLY A 121 -3.89 21.68 -23.95
N ASP A 122 -2.87 21.37 -23.15
CA ASP A 122 -1.81 20.41 -23.46
C ASP A 122 -2.27 18.96 -23.21
N LYS A 123 -2.99 18.41 -24.19
CA LYS A 123 -3.51 17.04 -24.11
C LYS A 123 -2.40 15.99 -24.10
N GLU A 124 -1.25 16.28 -24.69
CA GLU A 124 -0.15 15.31 -24.84
C GLU A 124 0.56 15.08 -23.50
N GLY A 125 0.98 16.14 -22.82
CA GLY A 125 1.61 16.03 -21.50
C GLY A 125 0.68 15.40 -20.46
N ILE A 126 -0.61 15.74 -20.52
CA ILE A 126 -1.63 15.13 -19.65
C ILE A 126 -1.73 13.62 -19.90
N ARG A 127 -1.86 13.21 -21.17
CA ARG A 127 -2.01 11.80 -21.54
C ARG A 127 -0.77 10.96 -21.19
N ALA A 128 0.40 11.59 -21.18
CA ALA A 128 1.64 10.95 -20.77
C ALA A 128 1.76 10.80 -19.24
N ALA A 129 1.33 11.79 -18.46
CA ALA A 129 1.41 11.76 -16.99
C ALA A 129 0.27 11.00 -16.30
N ALA A 130 -0.93 10.97 -16.89
CA ALA A 130 -2.13 10.37 -16.29
C ALA A 130 -1.98 8.87 -15.93
N PRO A 131 -1.37 8.01 -16.77
CA PRO A 131 -1.19 6.59 -16.45
C PRO A 131 -0.37 6.35 -15.16
N HIS A 132 0.66 7.16 -14.95
CA HIS A 132 1.47 7.13 -13.73
C HIS A 132 0.63 7.39 -12.47
N VAL A 133 -0.16 8.46 -12.48
CA VAL A 133 -1.03 8.88 -11.38
C VAL A 133 -2.12 7.83 -11.12
N PHE A 134 -2.72 7.32 -12.20
CA PHE A 134 -3.72 6.26 -12.15
C PHE A 134 -3.17 5.00 -11.45
N LEU A 135 -1.99 4.53 -11.85
CA LEU A 135 -1.37 3.34 -11.25
C LEU A 135 -0.98 3.57 -9.79
N LEU A 136 -0.48 4.75 -9.43
CA LEU A 136 -0.16 5.06 -8.04
C LEU A 136 -1.43 5.09 -7.16
N ALA A 137 -2.50 5.71 -7.63
CA ALA A 137 -3.77 5.75 -6.91
C ALA A 137 -4.39 4.33 -6.77
N ALA A 138 -4.34 3.52 -7.82
CA ALA A 138 -4.79 2.13 -7.78
C ALA A 138 -3.95 1.29 -6.80
N GLN A 139 -2.64 1.52 -6.73
CA GLN A 139 -1.78 0.89 -5.72
C GLN A 139 -2.21 1.27 -4.30
N VAL A 140 -2.40 2.57 -4.01
CA VAL A 140 -2.81 3.04 -2.67
C VAL A 140 -4.16 2.44 -2.26
N PHE A 141 -5.10 2.35 -3.19
CA PHE A 141 -6.37 1.66 -2.94
C PHE A 141 -6.16 0.17 -2.61
N LEU A 142 -5.37 -0.53 -3.42
CA LEU A 142 -5.15 -1.97 -3.26
C LEU A 142 -4.33 -2.30 -2.00
N GLU A 143 -3.41 -1.44 -1.60
CA GLU A 143 -2.77 -1.51 -0.28
C GLU A 143 -3.83 -1.44 0.82
N GLY A 144 -4.78 -0.50 0.73
CA GLY A 144 -5.91 -0.42 1.64
C GLY A 144 -6.72 -1.71 1.72
N VAL A 145 -7.03 -2.31 0.57
CA VAL A 145 -7.74 -3.60 0.52
C VAL A 145 -6.93 -4.71 1.18
N THR A 146 -5.62 -4.80 0.91
CA THR A 146 -4.78 -5.87 1.48
C THR A 146 -4.49 -5.71 2.97
N PHE A 147 -4.40 -4.48 3.48
CA PHE A 147 -4.28 -4.20 4.92
C PHE A 147 -5.59 -4.45 5.68
N SER A 148 -6.74 -4.30 5.03
CA SER A 148 -8.06 -4.57 5.61
C SER A 148 -8.49 -6.04 5.48
N GLY A 149 -8.13 -6.71 4.38
CA GLY A 149 -8.69 -7.99 3.95
C GLY A 149 -8.01 -9.26 4.46
N ARG A 150 -7.29 -9.22 5.60
CA ARG A 150 -6.53 -10.38 6.15
C ARG A 150 -5.50 -11.01 5.19
N PHE A 151 -5.03 -10.26 4.20
CA PHE A 151 -3.95 -10.75 3.32
C PHE A 151 -2.65 -10.94 4.12
N SER A 152 -1.88 -11.95 3.74
CA SER A 152 -0.57 -12.27 4.31
C SER A 152 0.46 -11.18 4.01
N LEU A 153 1.54 -11.12 4.81
CA LEU A 153 2.62 -10.14 4.61
C LEU A 153 3.23 -10.15 3.19
N PRO A 154 3.49 -11.29 2.54
CA PRO A 154 4.03 -11.31 1.18
C PRO A 154 3.05 -10.70 0.17
N MET A 155 1.74 -10.90 0.34
CA MET A 155 0.73 -10.28 -0.54
C MET A 155 0.65 -8.77 -0.34
N ARG A 156 0.79 -8.27 0.88
CA ARG A 156 0.90 -6.83 1.15
C ARG A 156 2.18 -6.22 0.58
N ALA A 157 3.27 -6.99 0.51
CA ALA A 157 4.52 -6.56 -0.13
C ALA A 157 4.46 -6.64 -1.66
N PHE A 158 3.73 -7.61 -2.20
CA PHE A 158 3.53 -7.80 -3.63
C PHE A 158 2.87 -6.59 -4.28
N VAL A 159 1.83 -6.02 -3.68
CA VAL A 159 1.09 -4.87 -4.23
C VAL A 159 2.02 -3.70 -4.63
N PRO A 160 2.80 -3.09 -3.71
CA PRO A 160 3.68 -1.99 -4.08
C PRO A 160 4.79 -2.40 -5.04
N ILE A 161 5.28 -3.64 -4.98
CA ILE A 161 6.31 -4.13 -5.93
C ILE A 161 5.74 -4.19 -7.34
N PHE A 162 4.61 -4.89 -7.51
CA PHE A 162 4.01 -5.16 -8.79
C PHE A 162 3.54 -3.88 -9.49
N TYR A 163 2.89 -2.99 -8.75
CA TYR A 163 2.48 -1.69 -9.28
C TYR A 163 3.67 -0.77 -9.56
N ASN A 164 4.71 -0.76 -8.72
CA ASN A 164 5.89 0.05 -8.98
C ASN A 164 6.64 -0.42 -10.23
N THR A 165 6.75 -1.74 -10.47
CA THR A 165 7.32 -2.29 -11.70
C THR A 165 6.57 -1.78 -12.94
N LYS A 166 5.24 -1.91 -12.99
CA LYS A 166 4.46 -1.42 -14.13
C LYS A 166 4.54 0.11 -14.27
N ARG A 167 4.55 0.84 -13.15
CA ARG A 167 4.65 2.30 -13.12
C ARG A 167 5.96 2.81 -13.72
N LEU A 168 7.08 2.10 -13.56
CA LEU A 168 8.35 2.50 -14.19
C LEU A 168 8.23 2.60 -15.71
N PHE A 169 7.52 1.66 -16.37
CA PHE A 169 7.28 1.76 -17.82
C PHE A 169 6.48 3.01 -18.17
N THR A 170 5.42 3.32 -17.43
CA THR A 170 4.61 4.53 -17.70
C THR A 170 5.39 5.83 -17.49
N ILE A 171 6.34 5.84 -16.55
CA ILE A 171 7.20 7.02 -16.34
C ILE A 171 8.24 7.14 -17.46
N VAL A 172 8.80 6.02 -17.94
CA VAL A 172 9.71 6.02 -19.09
C VAL A 172 8.99 6.53 -20.34
N ASP A 173 7.76 6.08 -20.59
CA ASP A 173 6.94 6.56 -21.69
C ASP A 173 6.65 8.07 -21.55
N TRP A 174 6.35 8.52 -20.32
CA TRP A 174 6.18 9.94 -20.05
C TRP A 174 7.45 10.74 -20.32
N LEU A 175 8.60 10.30 -19.82
CA LEU A 175 9.87 10.96 -20.07
C LEU A 175 10.20 11.01 -21.56
N ALA A 176 9.97 9.92 -22.29
CA ALA A 176 10.17 9.86 -23.74
C ALA A 176 9.30 10.88 -24.46
N SER A 177 8.03 11.03 -24.07
CA SER A 177 7.15 12.06 -24.64
C SER A 177 7.64 13.49 -24.35
N GLU A 178 8.13 13.76 -23.13
CA GLU A 178 8.60 15.11 -22.76
C GLU A 178 9.93 15.46 -23.43
N VAL A 179 10.78 14.47 -23.72
CA VAL A 179 12.01 14.64 -24.49
C VAL A 179 11.70 14.83 -25.98
N GLY A 180 10.70 14.13 -26.52
CA GLY A 180 10.29 14.22 -27.92
C GLY A 180 9.66 15.55 -28.32
N LYS A 181 9.13 16.33 -27.36
CA LYS A 181 8.57 17.67 -27.61
C LYS A 181 9.67 18.65 -28.06
N ALA A 182 9.55 19.19 -29.27
CA ALA A 182 10.44 20.21 -29.81
C ALA A 182 10.28 21.56 -29.06
N GLU A 183 11.38 22.31 -28.92
CA GLU A 183 11.36 23.67 -28.37
C GLU A 183 10.65 24.62 -29.36
N GLY A 184 9.30 24.61 -29.37
CA GLY A 184 8.53 25.53 -30.21
C GLY A 184 7.05 25.19 -30.42
N GLU A 185 6.63 23.93 -30.28
CA GLU A 185 5.26 23.51 -30.67
C GLU A 185 4.17 23.76 -29.63
N HIS A 186 4.51 23.88 -28.35
CA HIS A 186 3.54 24.17 -27.29
C HIS A 186 4.11 25.23 -26.35
N GLY A 187 3.50 26.42 -26.39
CA GLY A 187 3.96 27.64 -25.73
C GLY A 187 4.39 27.45 -24.27
N ALA A 188 5.47 28.18 -23.94
CA ALA A 188 6.17 28.27 -22.65
C ALA A 188 7.16 27.13 -22.35
N GLY A 189 8.44 27.35 -22.66
CA GLY A 189 9.57 26.48 -22.26
C GLY A 189 9.60 26.13 -20.76
N ARG A 190 8.94 26.93 -19.90
CA ARG A 190 8.71 26.61 -18.48
C ARG A 190 7.91 25.33 -18.27
N ARG A 191 6.87 25.06 -19.07
CA ARG A 191 6.03 23.86 -18.96
C ARG A 191 6.77 22.62 -19.46
N LEU A 192 7.48 22.74 -20.58
CA LEU A 192 8.37 21.68 -21.09
C LEU A 192 9.43 21.31 -20.05
N PHE A 193 10.09 22.31 -19.46
CA PHE A 193 11.06 22.07 -18.39
C PHE A 193 10.42 21.41 -17.16
N ALA A 194 9.24 21.89 -16.73
CA ALA A 194 8.52 21.31 -15.61
C ALA A 194 8.12 19.84 -15.85
N GLY A 195 7.62 19.52 -17.05
CA GLY A 195 7.29 18.15 -17.45
C GLY A 195 8.50 17.23 -17.42
N ARG A 196 9.60 17.64 -18.07
CA ARG A 196 10.88 16.89 -18.07
C ARG A 196 11.42 16.68 -16.66
N ALA A 197 11.53 17.74 -15.87
CA ALA A 197 12.05 17.68 -14.52
C ALA A 197 11.19 16.74 -13.64
N LEU A 198 9.86 16.82 -13.78
CA LEU A 198 8.93 16.01 -13.00
C LEU A 198 8.96 14.53 -13.41
N ALA A 199 9.09 14.23 -14.70
CA ALA A 199 9.24 12.87 -15.21
C ALA A 199 10.57 12.24 -14.73
N VAL A 200 11.68 12.98 -14.81
CA VAL A 200 13.00 12.53 -14.29
C VAL A 200 12.96 12.29 -12.78
N ALA A 201 12.37 13.22 -12.01
CA ALA A 201 12.24 13.08 -10.57
C ALA A 201 11.42 11.84 -10.18
N ASN A 202 10.31 11.59 -10.88
CA ASN A 202 9.52 10.39 -10.67
C ASN A 202 10.29 9.12 -11.04
N LEU A 203 11.00 9.11 -12.16
CA LEU A 203 11.78 7.94 -12.58
C LEU A 203 12.82 7.59 -11.54
N ALA A 204 13.61 8.58 -11.10
CA ALA A 204 14.64 8.40 -10.08
C ALA A 204 14.05 7.92 -8.75
N PHE A 205 13.00 8.59 -8.26
CA PHE A 205 12.39 8.24 -6.97
C PHE A 205 11.80 6.83 -6.98
N TRP A 206 11.03 6.48 -8.00
CA TRP A 206 10.34 5.19 -8.07
C TRP A 206 11.27 4.03 -8.42
N ALA A 207 12.33 4.28 -9.20
CA ALA A 207 13.38 3.30 -9.46
C ALA A 207 14.16 3.01 -8.17
N PHE A 208 14.58 4.04 -7.44
CA PHE A 208 15.19 3.86 -6.12
C PHE A 208 14.26 3.14 -5.15
N ASN A 209 12.97 3.51 -5.13
CA ASN A 209 11.99 2.82 -4.28
C ASN A 209 11.89 1.33 -4.62
N LEU A 210 11.91 0.95 -5.90
CA LEU A 210 11.84 -0.46 -6.31
C LEU A 210 13.13 -1.21 -5.98
N PHE A 211 14.27 -0.74 -6.52
CA PHE A 211 15.54 -1.47 -6.49
C PHE A 211 16.35 -1.22 -5.23
N GLY A 212 16.17 -0.09 -4.55
CA GLY A 212 16.88 0.27 -3.32
C GLY A 212 16.12 -0.07 -2.03
N PHE A 213 14.79 -0.18 -2.08
CA PHE A 213 13.97 -0.42 -0.88
C PHE A 213 13.04 -1.63 -0.98
N LEU A 214 12.12 -1.66 -1.95
CA LEU A 214 11.07 -2.69 -1.99
C LEU A 214 11.65 -4.09 -2.19
N LEU A 215 12.49 -4.27 -3.21
CA LEU A 215 13.11 -5.57 -3.52
C LEU A 215 14.18 -5.99 -2.51
N PRO A 216 15.19 -5.17 -2.16
CA PRO A 216 16.27 -5.63 -1.28
C PRO A 216 15.91 -5.65 0.20
N VAL A 217 14.93 -4.85 0.64
CA VAL A 217 14.66 -4.66 2.08
C VAL A 217 13.26 -5.12 2.47
N TYR A 218 12.21 -4.64 1.79
CA TYR A 218 10.84 -4.91 2.21
C TYR A 218 10.41 -6.34 1.91
N LEU A 219 10.68 -6.85 0.70
CA LEU A 219 10.32 -8.20 0.28
C LEU A 219 10.98 -9.28 1.17
N PRO A 220 12.30 -9.28 1.43
CA PRO A 220 12.92 -10.26 2.31
C PRO A 220 12.36 -10.23 3.73
N ARG A 221 12.05 -9.04 4.27
CA ARG A 221 11.42 -8.92 5.60
C ARG A 221 10.00 -9.47 5.62
N ALA A 222 9.21 -9.22 4.58
CA ALA A 222 7.86 -9.75 4.47
C ALA A 222 7.86 -11.29 4.37
N LEU A 223 8.75 -11.86 3.56
CA LEU A 223 8.91 -13.32 3.43
C LEU A 223 9.42 -13.94 4.74
N LYS A 224 10.43 -13.34 5.38
CA LYS A 224 10.94 -13.81 6.67
C LYS A 224 9.87 -13.76 7.76
N GLY A 225 9.04 -12.72 7.79
CA GLY A 225 7.91 -12.62 8.72
C GLY A 225 6.89 -13.75 8.50
N TYR A 226 6.54 -14.01 7.24
CA TYR A 226 5.59 -15.06 6.88
C TYR A 226 6.09 -16.47 7.19
N PHE A 227 7.29 -16.82 6.73
CA PHE A 227 7.83 -18.17 6.94
C PHE A 227 8.39 -18.39 8.35
N GLY A 228 8.96 -17.35 8.96
CA GLY A 228 9.56 -17.42 10.30
C GLY A 228 8.55 -17.49 11.44
N GLY A 229 7.38 -16.84 11.29
CA GLY A 229 6.30 -16.93 12.28
C GLY A 229 5.71 -18.33 12.43
N ASN A 230 5.77 -19.14 11.37
CA ASN A 230 5.27 -20.52 11.37
C ASN A 230 6.18 -21.50 12.14
N GLY A 231 7.48 -21.17 12.30
CA GLY A 231 8.45 -22.00 13.01
C GLY A 231 8.34 -21.96 14.54
N SER A 232 7.91 -20.83 15.11
CA SER A 232 7.80 -20.68 16.57
C SER A 232 6.52 -21.28 17.15
N ASN A 233 5.41 -21.33 16.40
CA ASN A 233 4.16 -21.93 16.88
C ASN A 233 4.23 -23.46 17.01
N ASN A 234 5.03 -24.14 16.18
CA ASN A 234 5.18 -25.61 16.24
C ASN A 234 6.03 -26.09 17.43
N ASN A 235 6.87 -25.22 18.00
CA ASN A 235 7.72 -25.59 19.14
C ASN A 235 6.95 -25.57 20.46
N ASN A 236 5.86 -24.80 20.57
CA ASN A 236 5.06 -24.72 21.79
C ASN A 236 4.03 -25.86 21.93
N THR A 237 3.77 -26.59 20.85
CA THR A 237 2.91 -27.79 20.84
C THR A 237 3.67 -29.07 21.18
N LYS A 238 5.01 -29.07 21.15
CA LYS A 238 5.83 -30.26 21.48
C LYS A 238 6.30 -30.33 22.94
N VAL A 239 6.01 -29.33 23.77
CA VAL A 239 6.47 -29.26 25.17
C VAL A 239 5.36 -29.64 26.16
N LYS A 240 4.29 -30.30 25.68
CA LYS A 240 3.14 -30.70 26.51
C LYS A 240 2.90 -32.21 26.60
N ASP A 241 3.82 -33.02 26.09
CA ASP A 241 3.78 -34.48 26.23
C ASP A 241 4.86 -34.96 27.21
#